data_AF-A0A3M1Y6U6-F1
#
_entry.id   AF-A0A3M1Y6U6-F1
#
_cell.length_a   1.000
_cell.length_b   1.000
_cell.length_c   1.000
_cell.angle_alpha   90.00
_cell.angle_beta   90.00
_cell.angle_gamma   90.00
#
_symmetry.space_group_name_H-M   'P 1'
#
loop_
_entity.id
_entity.type
_entity.pdbx_description
1 polymer ?
#
loop_
_entity_poly.entity_id
_entity_poly.type
_entity_poly.pdbx_seq_one_letter_code
_entity_poly.pdbx_strand_id
1 'polypeptide(L)'
;MVSSDHLGPGEEGTIRAVVDTRRKRGRIVKTVQVQTNDPEKPLVVLRLTATVKDPYHGVAHEAEAIFRTPCRSCHVDRGMGRTGAALYRADCMMCHRRGRLGKDITELKKLTFEQLRDAIENGIEGSVMPGFSSRVGGPLTQAQIRSLIRYIKGH
;
A
#
# COMPACT_ATOMS: atom_id res chain seq x y z
N MET A 1 -22.71 7.16 8.28
CA MET A 1 -23.50 7.16 9.53
C MET A 1 -24.96 7.08 9.15
N VAL A 2 -25.77 6.41 9.97
CA VAL A 2 -27.24 6.35 9.81
C VAL A 2 -27.84 7.67 10.31
N SER A 3 -28.96 8.11 9.74
CA SER A 3 -29.64 9.34 10.13
C SER A 3 -30.29 9.27 11.52
N SER A 4 -30.61 8.06 12.00
CA SER A 4 -31.15 7.77 13.32
C SER A 4 -30.80 6.33 13.71
N ASP A 5 -30.64 6.03 15.00
CA ASP A 5 -30.50 4.68 15.56
C ASP A 5 -31.85 4.05 15.93
N HIS A 6 -32.95 4.81 15.83
CA HIS A 6 -34.32 4.36 16.02
C HIS A 6 -35.23 4.85 14.88
N LEU A 7 -36.09 3.97 14.37
CA LEU A 7 -37.12 4.30 13.37
C LEU A 7 -38.46 3.76 13.86
N GLY A 8 -39.47 4.61 13.92
CA GLY A 8 -40.84 4.23 14.22
C GLY A 8 -41.48 3.43 13.08
N PRO A 9 -42.65 2.80 13.33
CA PRO A 9 -43.41 2.13 12.28
C PRO A 9 -43.73 3.09 11.12
N GLY A 10 -43.30 2.74 9.91
CA GLY A 10 -43.49 3.55 8.70
C GLY A 10 -42.53 4.74 8.55
N GLU A 11 -41.59 4.92 9.48
CA GLU A 11 -40.57 5.97 9.42
C GLU A 11 -39.41 5.53 8.50
N GLU A 12 -38.88 6.47 7.72
CA GLU A 12 -37.75 6.24 6.83
C GLU A 12 -36.45 6.84 7.41
N GLY A 13 -35.35 6.11 7.22
CA GLY A 13 -34.01 6.55 7.60
C GLY A 13 -33.03 6.50 6.42
N THR A 14 -31.98 7.31 6.47
CA THR A 14 -30.91 7.33 5.47
C THR A 14 -29.62 6.73 6.04
N ILE A 15 -29.00 5.83 5.29
CA ILE A 15 -27.65 5.32 5.60
C ILE A 15 -26.65 5.99 4.65
N ARG A 16 -25.82 6.89 5.17
CA ARG A 16 -24.70 7.47 4.39
C ARG A 16 -23.47 6.58 4.49
N ALA A 17 -23.06 6.01 3.36
CA ALA A 17 -21.80 5.27 3.21
C ALA A 17 -20.80 6.07 2.36
N VAL A 18 -19.53 6.09 2.76
CA VAL A 18 -18.43 6.72 2.00
C VAL A 18 -17.42 5.64 1.66
N VAL A 19 -17.05 5.55 0.39
CA VAL A 19 -16.03 4.61 -0.09
C VAL A 19 -14.78 5.39 -0.47
N ASP A 20 -13.74 5.27 0.34
CA ASP A 20 -12.40 5.74 -0.01
C ASP A 20 -11.81 4.84 -1.12
N THR A 21 -11.58 5.41 -2.30
CA THR A 21 -11.01 4.73 -3.47
C THR A 21 -9.49 4.80 -3.52
N ARG A 22 -8.83 5.56 -2.62
CA ARG A 22 -7.37 5.62 -2.55
C ARG A 22 -6.80 4.22 -2.34
N ARG A 23 -5.72 3.90 -3.06
CA ARG A 23 -5.03 2.59 -3.04
C ARG A 23 -5.89 1.41 -3.52
N LYS A 24 -6.99 1.67 -4.23
CA LYS A 24 -7.83 0.64 -4.86
C LYS A 24 -7.80 0.81 -6.36
N ARG A 25 -7.97 -0.31 -7.07
CA ARG A 25 -8.08 -0.36 -8.54
C ARG A 25 -8.95 -1.54 -8.94
N GLY A 26 -9.59 -1.42 -10.11
CA GLY A 26 -10.46 -2.46 -10.63
C GLY A 26 -11.74 -2.63 -9.82
N ARG A 27 -12.36 -3.81 -9.93
CA ARG A 27 -13.65 -4.10 -9.29
C ARG A 27 -13.49 -4.19 -7.77
N ILE A 28 -14.20 -3.33 -7.05
CA ILE A 28 -14.33 -3.37 -5.60
C ILE A 28 -15.76 -3.73 -5.21
N VAL A 29 -15.86 -4.51 -4.13
CA VAL A 29 -17.12 -4.83 -3.48
C VAL A 29 -17.01 -4.40 -2.02
N LYS A 30 -18.00 -3.66 -1.54
CA LYS A 30 -18.13 -3.25 -0.15
C LYS A 30 -19.51 -3.61 0.35
N THR A 31 -19.58 -4.01 1.60
CA THR A 31 -20.81 -4.43 2.24
C THR A 31 -21.09 -3.53 3.43
N VAL A 32 -22.35 -3.12 3.55
CA VAL A 32 -22.91 -2.47 4.73
C VAL A 32 -23.87 -3.48 5.34
N GLN A 33 -23.62 -3.87 6.58
CA GLN A 33 -24.50 -4.73 7.34
C GLN A 33 -25.40 -3.84 8.20
N VAL A 34 -26.70 -4.04 8.07
CA VAL A 34 -27.73 -3.35 8.85
C VAL A 34 -28.36 -4.39 9.75
N GLN A 35 -28.12 -4.27 11.05
CA GLN A 35 -28.79 -5.09 12.05
C GLN A 35 -30.06 -4.38 12.49
N THR A 36 -31.16 -5.11 12.59
CA THR A 36 -32.48 -4.58 12.95
C THR A 36 -33.11 -5.44 14.04
N ASN A 37 -34.18 -4.93 14.64
CA ASN A 37 -35.05 -5.66 15.55
C ASN A 37 -36.23 -6.35 14.83
N ASP A 38 -36.22 -6.40 13.49
CA ASP A 38 -37.21 -7.15 12.70
C ASP A 38 -36.99 -8.66 12.94
N PRO A 39 -37.97 -9.41 13.48
CA PRO A 39 -37.80 -10.82 13.80
C PRO A 39 -37.67 -11.71 12.57
N GLU A 40 -38.14 -11.27 11.39
CA GLU A 40 -38.03 -12.01 10.13
C GLU A 40 -36.74 -11.66 9.38
N LYS A 41 -36.32 -10.39 9.42
CA LYS A 41 -35.12 -9.88 8.72
C LYS A 41 -34.17 -9.12 9.65
N PRO A 42 -33.58 -9.79 10.65
CA PRO A 42 -32.73 -9.15 11.66
C PRO A 42 -31.39 -8.64 11.10
N LEU A 43 -31.00 -9.10 9.91
CA LEU A 43 -29.78 -8.69 9.22
C LEU A 43 -30.05 -8.44 7.74
N VAL A 44 -29.84 -7.21 7.31
CA VAL A 44 -29.86 -6.81 5.89
C VAL A 44 -28.44 -6.48 5.44
N VAL A 45 -27.98 -7.12 4.36
CA VAL A 45 -26.64 -6.87 3.80
C VAL A 45 -26.76 -6.11 2.49
N LEU A 46 -26.35 -4.84 2.51
CA LEU A 46 -26.29 -3.99 1.32
C LEU A 46 -24.93 -4.14 0.65
N ARG A 47 -24.91 -4.46 -0.65
CA ARG A 47 -23.67 -4.67 -1.41
C ARG A 47 -23.44 -3.55 -2.42
N LEU A 48 -22.39 -2.76 -2.20
CA LEU A 48 -21.90 -1.75 -3.12
C LEU A 48 -20.84 -2.36 -4.04
N THR A 49 -21.06 -2.28 -5.34
CA THR A 49 -20.10 -2.72 -6.36
C THR A 49 -19.69 -1.50 -7.19
N ALA A 50 -18.38 -1.31 -7.38
CA ALA A 50 -17.85 -0.25 -8.21
C ALA A 50 -16.59 -0.70 -8.93
N THR A 51 -16.28 -0.10 -10.07
CA THR A 51 -14.98 -0.26 -10.76
C THR A 51 -14.16 1.00 -10.56
N VAL A 52 -13.08 0.91 -9.79
CA VAL A 52 -12.16 2.02 -9.59
C VAL A 52 -11.25 2.13 -10.81
N LYS A 53 -11.40 3.24 -11.54
CA LYS A 53 -10.52 3.58 -12.67
C LYS A 53 -9.16 4.01 -12.13
N ASP A 54 -8.10 3.38 -12.63
CA ASP A 54 -6.72 3.63 -12.25
C ASP A 54 -5.98 4.29 -13.42
N PRO A 55 -5.80 5.62 -13.40
CA PRO A 55 -5.14 6.32 -14.50
C PRO A 55 -3.61 6.19 -14.47
N TYR A 56 -3.03 5.56 -13.44
CA TYR A 56 -1.58 5.60 -13.20
C TYR A 56 -0.87 4.32 -13.63
N HIS A 57 -1.39 3.14 -13.29
CA HIS A 57 -0.64 1.89 -13.47
C HIS A 57 -0.76 1.27 -14.87
N GLY A 58 -1.48 1.92 -15.79
CA GLY A 58 -1.64 1.49 -17.19
C GLY A 58 -0.75 2.23 -18.17
N VAL A 59 0.10 3.14 -17.69
CA VAL A 59 1.00 3.96 -18.52
C VAL A 59 2.44 3.80 -18.05
N ALA A 60 3.40 4.05 -18.94
CA ALA A 60 4.81 4.01 -18.60
C ALA A 60 5.19 5.19 -17.70
N HIS A 61 6.00 4.91 -16.69
CA HIS A 61 6.56 5.89 -15.78
C HIS A 61 8.02 5.54 -15.50
N GLU A 62 8.86 6.57 -15.32
CA GLU A 62 10.20 6.41 -14.77
C GLU A 62 10.13 5.79 -13.37
N ALA A 63 11.15 5.01 -12.99
CA ALA A 63 11.17 4.29 -11.72
C ALA A 63 11.02 5.25 -10.51
N GLU A 64 11.62 6.44 -10.59
CA GLU A 64 11.62 7.47 -9.55
C GLU A 64 10.25 8.16 -9.41
N ALA A 65 9.31 7.94 -10.32
CA ALA A 65 7.96 8.49 -10.22
C ALA A 65 7.29 8.11 -8.89
N ILE A 66 7.65 6.95 -8.31
CA ILE A 66 7.13 6.49 -7.01
C ILE A 66 7.52 7.41 -5.83
N PHE A 67 8.53 8.27 -6.00
CA PHE A 67 8.94 9.24 -4.98
C PHE A 67 8.13 10.55 -5.01
N ARG A 68 7.31 10.75 -6.05
CA ARG A 68 6.57 12.00 -6.29
C ARG A 68 5.07 11.81 -6.08
N THR A 69 4.38 12.90 -5.76
CA THR A 69 2.91 12.91 -5.64
C THR A 69 2.28 12.75 -7.04
N PRO A 70 1.21 11.94 -7.21
CA PRO A 70 0.47 11.22 -6.17
C PRO A 70 1.02 9.83 -5.81
N CYS A 71 1.95 9.27 -6.58
CA CYS A 71 2.44 7.88 -6.43
C CYS A 71 3.03 7.59 -5.03
N ARG A 72 3.78 8.54 -4.48
CA ARG A 72 4.43 8.45 -3.17
C ARG A 72 3.49 8.04 -2.03
N SER A 73 2.25 8.52 -2.06
CA SER A 73 1.22 8.24 -1.03
C SER A 73 0.92 6.76 -0.83
N CYS A 74 1.16 5.96 -1.87
CA CYS A 74 0.89 4.53 -1.89
C CYS A 74 2.18 3.70 -1.78
N HIS A 75 3.26 4.18 -2.41
CA HIS A 75 4.50 3.44 -2.58
C HIS A 75 5.55 3.69 -1.48
N VAL A 76 5.58 4.87 -0.86
CA VAL A 76 6.75 5.33 -0.07
C VAL A 76 6.37 6.05 1.23
N ASP A 77 5.24 6.74 1.29
CA ASP A 77 4.91 7.56 2.48
C ASP A 77 4.69 6.74 3.75
N ARG A 78 4.44 5.43 3.63
CA ARG A 78 4.24 4.57 4.80
C ARG A 78 5.54 4.26 5.53
N GLY A 79 6.69 4.23 4.84
CA GLY A 79 7.99 3.98 5.44
C GLY A 79 8.74 5.25 5.84
N MET A 80 8.19 6.43 5.55
CA MET A 80 8.79 7.70 5.96
C MET A 80 9.10 7.74 7.46
N GLY A 81 10.36 8.05 7.79
CA GLY A 81 10.88 8.07 9.16
C GLY A 81 11.07 6.69 9.83
N ARG A 82 10.73 5.59 9.16
CA ARG A 82 10.88 4.23 9.69
C ARG A 82 12.26 3.65 9.37
N THR A 83 12.63 2.58 10.07
CA THR A 83 13.88 1.84 9.92
C THR A 83 13.63 0.32 9.92
N GLY A 84 14.64 -0.45 9.46
CA GLY A 84 14.66 -1.92 9.52
C GLY A 84 13.38 -2.58 9.01
N ALA A 85 12.84 -3.51 9.81
CA ALA A 85 11.64 -4.27 9.47
C ALA A 85 10.41 -3.37 9.22
N ALA A 86 10.28 -2.27 9.96
CA ALA A 86 9.14 -1.36 9.84
C ALA A 86 9.15 -0.60 8.52
N LEU A 87 10.33 -0.21 8.04
CA LEU A 87 10.52 0.38 6.71
C LEU A 87 10.32 -0.67 5.61
N TYR A 88 10.97 -1.84 5.74
CA TYR A 88 10.88 -2.90 4.72
C TYR A 88 9.44 -3.35 4.46
N ARG A 89 8.67 -3.59 5.53
CA ARG A 89 7.27 -4.01 5.41
C ARG A 89 6.36 -2.92 4.84
N ALA A 90 6.69 -1.66 5.07
CA ALA A 90 5.87 -0.53 4.64
C ALA A 90 5.97 -0.32 3.12
N ASP A 91 7.19 -0.30 2.59
CA ASP A 91 7.45 0.18 1.22
C ASP A 91 8.12 -0.88 0.33
N CYS A 92 9.07 -1.67 0.84
CA CYS A 92 9.84 -2.62 0.03
C CYS A 92 9.08 -3.92 -0.27
N MET A 93 8.33 -4.43 0.70
CA MET A 93 7.64 -5.73 0.63
C MET A 93 6.55 -5.78 -0.45
N MET A 94 6.07 -4.63 -0.94
CA MET A 94 5.13 -4.58 -2.05
C MET A 94 5.70 -5.23 -3.32
N CYS A 95 7.01 -5.06 -3.54
CA CYS A 95 7.73 -5.62 -4.68
C CYS A 95 8.62 -6.82 -4.32
N HIS A 96 9.12 -6.89 -3.08
CA HIS A 96 10.09 -7.90 -2.63
C HIS A 96 9.50 -9.03 -1.76
N ARG A 97 8.19 -9.28 -1.84
CA ARG A 97 7.59 -10.51 -1.27
C ARG A 97 7.56 -11.61 -2.32
N ARG A 98 7.54 -12.86 -1.87
CA ARG A 98 7.47 -14.04 -2.74
C ARG A 98 6.36 -13.91 -3.79
N GLY A 99 6.69 -14.19 -5.05
CA GLY A 99 5.77 -14.09 -6.20
C GLY A 99 5.49 -12.67 -6.69
N ARG A 100 6.29 -11.68 -6.25
CA ARG A 100 6.30 -10.33 -6.83
C ARG A 100 7.53 -10.13 -7.71
N LEU A 101 7.63 -8.94 -8.28
CA LEU A 101 8.59 -8.59 -9.31
C LEU A 101 10.05 -8.61 -8.83
N GLY A 102 10.30 -8.15 -7.61
CA GLY A 102 11.65 -8.10 -7.04
C GLY A 102 12.04 -9.41 -6.35
N LYS A 103 13.35 -9.63 -6.21
CA LYS A 103 13.91 -10.73 -5.40
C LYS A 103 13.26 -10.77 -4.03
N ASP A 104 12.78 -11.94 -3.60
CA ASP A 104 12.15 -12.04 -2.30
C ASP A 104 13.19 -12.00 -1.16
N ILE A 105 12.74 -11.83 0.09
CA ILE A 105 13.65 -11.69 1.24
C ILE A 105 14.64 -12.87 1.41
N THR A 106 14.27 -14.07 0.95
CA THR A 106 15.15 -15.25 1.01
C THR A 106 16.26 -15.18 -0.03
N GLU A 107 15.99 -14.61 -1.20
CA GLU A 107 16.98 -14.34 -2.24
C GLU A 107 17.86 -13.16 -1.89
N LEU A 108 17.28 -12.08 -1.35
CA LEU A 108 18.01 -10.88 -0.92
C LEU A 108 19.05 -11.20 0.16
N LYS A 109 18.76 -12.14 1.08
CA LYS A 109 19.70 -12.61 2.12
C LYS A 109 21.02 -13.16 1.56
N LYS A 110 20.97 -13.73 0.35
CA LYS A 110 22.13 -14.34 -0.32
C LYS A 110 23.10 -13.30 -0.88
N LEU A 111 22.65 -12.06 -1.08
CA LEU A 111 23.48 -10.97 -1.60
C LEU A 111 24.46 -10.46 -0.53
N THR A 112 25.59 -9.92 -0.97
CA THR A 112 26.56 -9.27 -0.07
C THR A 112 26.00 -7.96 0.47
N PHE A 113 26.64 -7.43 1.51
CA PHE A 113 26.29 -6.12 2.03
C PHE A 113 26.46 -5.04 0.96
N GLU A 114 27.55 -5.07 0.19
CA GLU A 114 27.77 -4.09 -0.89
C GLU A 114 26.74 -4.20 -2.00
N GLN A 115 26.37 -5.41 -2.43
CA GLN A 115 25.35 -5.62 -3.45
C GLN A 115 23.98 -5.07 -3.03
N LEU A 116 23.58 -5.31 -1.78
CA LEU A 116 22.33 -4.74 -1.25
C LEU A 116 22.42 -3.23 -1.13
N ARG A 117 23.56 -2.71 -0.66
CA ARG A 117 23.78 -1.27 -0.52
C ARG A 117 23.68 -0.57 -1.86
N ASP A 118 24.42 -1.04 -2.86
CA ASP A 118 24.46 -0.43 -4.18
C ASP A 118 23.07 -0.43 -4.85
N ALA A 119 22.40 -1.59 -4.85
CA ALA A 119 21.05 -1.70 -5.40
C ALA A 119 20.02 -0.80 -4.68
N ILE A 120 20.10 -0.66 -3.35
CA ILE A 120 19.18 0.21 -2.60
C ILE A 120 19.55 1.70 -2.80
N GLU A 121 20.83 2.05 -2.82
CA GLU A 121 21.29 3.43 -2.93
C GLU A 121 21.04 3.98 -4.33
N ASN A 122 21.47 3.24 -5.35
CA ASN A 122 21.56 3.70 -6.74
C ASN A 122 20.46 3.12 -7.64
N GLY A 123 19.72 2.12 -7.15
CA GLY A 123 18.73 1.40 -7.95
C GLY A 123 19.39 0.32 -8.81
N ILE A 124 18.62 -0.22 -9.75
CA ILE A 124 19.11 -1.19 -10.72
C ILE A 124 18.78 -0.66 -12.11
N GLU A 125 19.82 -0.33 -12.88
CA GLU A 125 19.71 0.17 -14.25
C GLU A 125 18.89 -0.77 -15.14
N GLY A 126 18.04 -0.20 -16.00
CA GLY A 126 17.14 -0.96 -16.87
C GLY A 126 16.01 -1.68 -16.15
N SER A 127 15.78 -1.39 -14.86
CA SER A 127 14.70 -1.99 -14.07
C SER A 127 13.78 -0.93 -13.46
N VAL A 128 12.69 -1.38 -12.84
CA VAL A 128 11.76 -0.51 -12.09
C VAL A 128 12.18 -0.28 -10.64
N MET A 129 13.38 -0.70 -10.22
CA MET A 129 13.91 -0.47 -8.88
C MET A 129 14.74 0.82 -8.87
N PRO A 130 14.19 1.96 -8.40
CA PRO A 130 14.91 3.23 -8.39
C PRO A 130 15.94 3.28 -7.26
N GLY A 131 16.84 4.27 -7.32
CA GLY A 131 17.74 4.60 -6.22
C GLY A 131 16.99 5.26 -5.06
N PHE A 132 16.99 4.63 -3.89
CA PHE A 132 16.32 5.15 -2.70
C PHE A 132 17.19 6.10 -1.88
N SER A 133 18.47 6.26 -2.18
CA SER A 133 19.31 7.21 -1.46
C SER A 133 18.89 8.65 -1.72
N SER A 134 18.79 9.43 -0.65
CA SER A 134 18.64 10.89 -0.70
C SER A 134 19.71 11.60 -1.53
N ARG A 135 20.87 10.97 -1.74
CA ARG A 135 21.94 11.50 -2.61
C ARG A 135 21.62 11.45 -4.09
N VAL A 136 20.71 10.57 -4.52
CA VAL A 136 20.28 10.41 -5.91
C VAL A 136 18.81 10.77 -6.11
N GLY A 137 18.22 11.50 -5.17
CA GLY A 137 16.81 11.95 -5.24
C GLY A 137 15.79 11.01 -4.59
N GLY A 138 16.24 9.91 -3.97
CA GLY A 138 15.38 9.01 -3.20
C GLY A 138 15.03 9.53 -1.79
N PRO A 139 14.14 8.85 -1.05
CA PRO A 139 13.61 9.35 0.22
C PRO A 139 14.43 8.94 1.45
N LEU A 140 15.43 8.05 1.30
CA LEU A 140 16.09 7.41 2.44
C LEU A 140 17.44 8.03 2.79
N THR A 141 17.67 8.14 4.09
CA THR A 141 19.00 8.48 4.65
C THR A 141 19.92 7.25 4.65
N GLN A 142 21.23 7.48 4.72
CA GLN A 142 22.22 6.40 4.86
C GLN A 142 21.98 5.55 6.12
N ALA A 143 21.45 6.13 7.20
CA ALA A 143 21.09 5.38 8.41
C ALA A 143 19.93 4.41 8.17
N GLN A 144 18.89 4.85 7.44
CA GLN A 144 17.76 4.00 7.08
C GLN A 144 18.17 2.88 6.13
N ILE A 145 19.00 3.16 5.13
CA ILE A 145 19.53 2.15 4.21
C ILE A 145 20.33 1.09 4.96
N ARG A 146 21.26 1.50 5.84
CA ARG A 146 22.00 0.54 6.69
C ARG A 146 21.07 -0.31 7.56
N SER A 147 20.01 0.28 8.11
CA SER A 147 19.03 -0.46 8.90
C SER A 147 18.24 -1.48 8.08
N LEU A 148 17.94 -1.19 6.81
CA LEU A 148 17.29 -2.13 5.89
C LEU A 148 18.19 -3.32 5.58
N ILE A 149 19.45 -3.06 5.23
CA ILE A 149 20.41 -4.13 4.91
C ILE A 149 20.60 -5.05 6.11
N ARG A 150 20.73 -4.47 7.31
CA ARG A 150 20.82 -5.25 8.57
C ARG A 150 19.60 -6.17 8.75
N TYR A 151 18.40 -5.62 8.62
CA TYR A 151 17.16 -6.39 8.71
C TYR A 151 17.08 -7.51 7.65
N ILE A 152 17.43 -7.21 6.39
CA ILE A 152 17.43 -8.19 5.30
C ILE A 152 18.37 -9.35 5.64
N LYS A 153 19.59 -9.06 6.10
CA LYS A 153 20.59 -10.08 6.47
C LYS A 153 20.22 -10.86 7.75
N GLY A 154 19.25 -10.39 8.53
CA GLY A 154 18.77 -11.05 9.74
C GLY A 154 19.54 -10.66 11.00
N HIS A 155 20.09 -9.44 11.04
CA HIS A 155 20.79 -8.84 12.17
C HIS A 155 19.99 -7.68 12.79
#